data_AF-A0A1C6GB44-F1
#
_entry.id   AF-A0A1C6GB44-F1
#
_cell.length_a   1.000
_cell.length_b   1.000
_cell.length_c   1.000
_cell.angle_alpha   90.00
_cell.angle_beta   90.00
_cell.angle_gamma   90.00
#
_symmetry.space_group_name_H-M   'P 1'
#
loop_
_entity.id
_entity.type
_entity.pdbx_description
1 polymer ?
#
loop_
_entity_poly.entity_id
_entity_poly.type
_entity_poly.pdbx_seq_one_letter_code
_entity_poly.pdbx_strand_id
1 'polypeptide(L)'
;MLRQDGAPPKPDQLTRDLLTVVRRQGLPKISLHGLRHSFASVANSQGVPMFDISRTLGHSSMTVTSNIYTHLFDDTEAQALAAVARAIEKA
;
A
#
# COMPACT_ATOMS: atom_id res chain seq x y z
N MET A 1 12.70 18.70 -4.28
CA MET A 1 12.64 19.75 -3.23
C MET A 1 14.04 19.93 -2.69
N LEU A 2 14.73 20.99 -3.08
CA LEU A 2 16.02 21.35 -2.49
C LEU A 2 15.77 22.37 -1.40
N ARG A 3 16.61 22.38 -0.37
CA ARG A 3 16.66 23.49 0.58
C ARG A 3 17.05 24.78 -0.17
N GLN A 4 16.78 25.95 0.40
CA GLN A 4 17.11 27.23 -0.24
C GLN A 4 18.61 27.40 -0.55
N ASP A 5 19.47 26.63 0.12
CA ASP A 5 20.92 26.54 -0.08
C ASP A 5 21.33 25.51 -1.16
N GLY A 6 20.37 24.91 -1.88
CA GLY A 6 20.62 23.88 -2.90
C GLY A 6 20.94 22.50 -2.33
N ALA A 7 21.04 22.36 -1.01
CA ALA A 7 21.33 21.07 -0.36
C ALA A 7 20.10 20.14 -0.42
N PRO A 8 20.32 18.81 -0.40
CA PRO A 8 19.22 17.86 -0.25
C PRO A 8 18.45 18.13 1.06
N PRO A 9 17.13 17.92 1.05
CA PRO A 9 16.32 18.05 2.25
C PRO A 9 16.78 17.02 3.29
N LYS A 10 16.68 17.37 4.57
CA LYS A 10 16.98 16.42 5.64
C LYS A 10 16.07 15.19 5.49
N PRO A 11 16.56 13.96 5.74
CA PRO A 11 15.77 12.74 5.53
C PRO A 11 14.41 12.72 6.24
N ASP A 12 14.33 13.40 7.38
CA ASP A 12 13.15 13.48 8.23
C ASP A 12 12.29 14.74 8.00
N GLN A 13 12.65 15.59 7.03
CA GLN A 13 11.96 16.83 6.74
C GLN A 13 10.49 16.57 6.38
N LEU A 14 10.23 15.60 5.49
CA LEU A 14 8.88 15.24 5.08
C LEU A 14 8.03 14.76 6.27
N THR A 15 8.62 13.95 7.16
CA THR A 15 7.94 13.48 8.38
C THR A 15 7.60 14.65 9.31
N ARG A 16 8.52 15.61 9.49
CA ARG A 16 8.27 16.80 10.31
C ARG A 16 7.18 17.69 9.74
N ASP A 17 7.19 17.89 8.43
CA ASP A 17 6.21 18.73 7.74
C ASP A 17 4.81 18.12 7.87
N LEU A 18 4.69 16.81 7.63
CA LEU A 18 3.45 16.06 7.86
C LEU A 18 2.96 16.21 9.30
N LEU A 19 3.82 15.95 10.29
CA LEU A 19 3.45 16.04 11.71
C LEU A 19 3.02 17.47 12.10
N THR A 20 3.60 18.48 11.48
CA THR A 20 3.22 19.88 11.70
C THR A 20 1.82 20.16 11.19
N VAL A 21 1.47 19.70 9.99
CA VAL A 21 0.11 19.81 9.44
C VAL A 21 -0.89 19.04 10.29
N VAL A 22 -0.59 17.79 10.64
CA VAL A 22 -1.44 16.92 11.47
C VAL A 22 -1.77 17.59 12.81
N ARG A 23 -0.75 18.12 13.51
CA ARG A 23 -0.95 18.83 14.78
C ARG A 23 -1.76 20.11 14.62
N ARG A 24 -1.49 20.90 13.58
CA ARG A 24 -2.23 22.15 13.32
C ARG A 24 -3.71 21.92 13.04
N GLN A 25 -4.05 20.74 12.51
CA GLN A 25 -5.44 20.35 12.22
C GLN A 25 -6.10 19.56 13.36
N GLY A 26 -5.42 19.36 14.50
CA GLY A 26 -5.97 18.59 15.62
C GLY A 26 -6.21 17.11 15.30
N LEU A 27 -5.54 16.58 14.27
CA LEU A 27 -5.73 15.19 13.84
C LEU A 27 -4.96 14.22 14.74
N PRO A 28 -5.42 12.95 14.85
CA PRO A 28 -4.64 11.88 15.46
C PRO A 28 -3.27 11.73 14.80
N LYS A 29 -2.34 11.08 15.49
CA LYS A 29 -0.98 10.87 14.97
C LYS A 29 -1.00 10.06 13.68
N ILE A 30 -0.72 10.71 12.54
CA ILE A 30 -0.59 10.10 11.22
C ILE A 30 0.89 10.00 10.84
N SER A 31 1.30 8.84 10.35
CA SER A 31 2.66 8.59 9.84
C SER A 31 2.66 8.35 8.34
N LEU A 32 3.78 8.61 7.66
CA LEU A 32 3.94 8.30 6.24
C LEU A 32 3.73 6.82 5.93
N HIS A 33 4.16 5.94 6.84
CA HIS A 33 3.94 4.50 6.71
C HIS A 33 2.47 4.13 6.87
N GLY A 34 1.75 4.77 7.81
CA GLY A 34 0.31 4.61 7.96
C GLY A 34 -0.46 5.01 6.71
N LEU A 35 -0.08 6.14 6.08
CA LEU A 35 -0.65 6.57 4.81
C LEU A 35 -0.39 5.55 3.68
N ARG A 36 0.82 4.98 3.62
CA ARG A 36 1.15 3.91 2.66
C ARG A 36 0.29 2.66 2.89
N HIS A 37 0.05 2.28 4.14
CA HIS A 37 -0.85 1.17 4.46
C HIS A 37 -2.30 1.46 4.06
N SER A 38 -2.81 2.65 4.38
CA SER A 38 -4.16 3.05 3.97
C SER A 38 -4.34 3.00 2.45
N PHE A 39 -3.34 3.45 1.68
CA PHE A 39 -3.37 3.33 0.22
C PHE A 39 -3.48 1.87 -0.23
N ALA A 40 -2.66 0.97 0.33
CA ALA A 40 -2.70 -0.44 -0.03
C ALA A 40 -4.05 -1.09 0.31
N SER A 41 -4.59 -0.80 1.50
CA SER A 41 -5.91 -1.31 1.93
C SER A 41 -7.03 -0.82 1.02
N VAL A 42 -7.05 0.48 0.66
CA VAL A 42 -8.05 1.04 -0.24
C VAL A 42 -7.94 0.41 -1.63
N ALA A 43 -6.74 0.35 -2.21
CA ALA A 43 -6.55 -0.24 -3.53
C ALA A 43 -6.94 -1.73 -3.58
N ASN A 44 -6.62 -2.49 -2.53
CA ASN A 44 -7.05 -3.89 -2.41
C ASN A 44 -8.58 -4.01 -2.31
N SER A 45 -9.23 -3.14 -1.54
CA SER A 45 -10.70 -3.13 -1.43
C SER A 45 -11.42 -2.83 -2.76
N GLN A 46 -10.73 -2.17 -3.69
CA GLN A 46 -11.21 -1.88 -5.04
C GLN A 46 -10.86 -2.99 -6.05
N GLY A 47 -10.31 -4.12 -5.60
CA GLY A 47 -9.95 -5.25 -6.45
C GLY A 47 -8.71 -5.02 -7.31
N VAL A 48 -7.88 -4.02 -7.00
CA VAL A 48 -6.61 -3.82 -7.73
C VAL A 48 -5.67 -4.99 -7.38
N PRO A 49 -5.10 -5.68 -8.38
CA PRO A 49 -4.16 -6.77 -8.12
C PRO A 49 -3.03 -6.29 -7.23
N MET A 50 -2.76 -7.05 -6.17
CA MET A 50 -1.81 -6.64 -5.16
C MET A 50 -0.40 -6.44 -5.75
N PHE A 51 -0.01 -7.22 -6.77
CA PHE A 51 1.21 -6.98 -7.56
C PHE A 51 1.32 -5.54 -8.11
N ASP A 52 0.22 -5.01 -8.68
CA ASP A 52 0.17 -3.65 -9.21
C ASP A 52 0.21 -2.59 -8.11
N ILE A 53 -0.42 -2.87 -6.95
CA ILE A 53 -0.35 -2.02 -5.76
C ILE A 53 1.11 -1.92 -5.28
N SER A 54 1.81 -3.05 -5.18
CA SER A 54 3.21 -3.13 -4.75
C SER A 54 4.14 -2.38 -5.71
N ARG A 55 3.94 -2.56 -7.02
CA ARG A 55 4.69 -1.85 -8.06
C ARG A 55 4.47 -0.33 -7.95
N THR A 56 3.24 0.09 -7.75
CA THR A 56 2.86 1.52 -7.59
C THR A 56 3.48 2.15 -6.34
N LEU A 57 3.59 1.40 -5.24
CA LEU A 57 4.14 1.91 -3.97
C LEU A 57 5.68 1.97 -3.93
N GLY A 58 6.37 1.36 -4.90
CA GLY A 58 7.82 1.33 -5.02
C GLY A 58 8.48 0.29 -4.11
N HIS A 59 9.31 -0.58 -4.71
CA HIS A 59 9.91 -1.84 -4.22
C HIS A 59 10.77 -1.82 -2.92
N SER A 60 10.43 -1.07 -1.87
CA SER A 60 11.15 -1.15 -0.59
C SER A 60 10.48 -2.08 0.44
N SER A 61 9.44 -2.82 0.06
CA SER A 61 8.71 -3.68 1.00
C SER A 61 8.27 -5.02 0.39
N MET A 62 9.18 -5.71 -0.30
CA MET A 62 8.94 -7.12 -0.65
C MET A 62 8.67 -7.97 0.61
N THR A 63 9.26 -7.60 1.74
CA THR A 63 9.18 -8.33 3.03
C THR A 63 7.80 -8.26 3.70
N VAL A 64 7.06 -7.15 3.57
CA VAL A 64 5.66 -7.07 4.08
C VAL A 64 4.68 -7.65 3.04
N THR A 65 5.01 -7.47 1.76
CA THR A 65 4.28 -8.03 0.62
C THR A 65 4.25 -9.57 0.72
N SER A 66 5.37 -10.26 0.90
CA SER A 66 5.35 -11.73 0.88
C SER A 66 4.53 -12.38 2.01
N ASN A 67 4.58 -11.86 3.25
CA ASN A 67 3.88 -12.48 4.38
C ASN A 67 2.36 -12.23 4.37
N ILE A 68 1.89 -11.09 3.84
CA ILE A 68 0.45 -10.82 3.71
C ILE A 68 -0.14 -11.59 2.52
N TYR A 69 0.64 -11.77 1.46
CA TYR A 69 0.14 -12.35 0.22
C TYR A 69 -0.02 -13.86 0.29
N THR A 70 0.79 -14.58 1.07
CA THR A 70 0.61 -16.03 1.26
C THR A 70 -0.83 -16.38 1.67
N HIS A 71 -1.41 -15.63 2.60
CA HIS A 71 -2.78 -15.87 3.06
C HIS A 71 -3.87 -15.33 2.14
N LEU A 72 -3.58 -14.28 1.35
CA LEU A 72 -4.56 -13.69 0.43
C LEU A 72 -4.66 -14.47 -0.89
N PHE A 73 -3.56 -15.09 -1.33
CA PHE A 73 -3.56 -15.99 -2.47
C PHE A 73 -4.41 -17.23 -2.20
N ASP A 74 -4.42 -17.77 -0.97
CA ASP A 74 -5.29 -18.91 -0.63
C ASP A 74 -6.78 -18.63 -0.93
N ASP A 75 -7.30 -17.47 -0.50
CA ASP A 75 -8.70 -17.08 -0.75
C ASP A 75 -8.98 -16.75 -2.22
N THR A 76 -8.01 -16.11 -2.90
CA THR A 76 -8.15 -15.71 -4.30
C THR A 76 -8.03 -16.92 -5.24
N GLU A 77 -7.19 -17.88 -4.89
CA GLU A 77 -6.99 -19.16 -5.59
C GLU A 77 -8.24 -20.04 -5.46
N ALA A 78 -8.85 -20.11 -4.27
CA ALA A 78 -10.12 -20.80 -4.09
C ALA A 78 -11.25 -20.19 -4.95
N GLN A 79 -11.33 -18.86 -5.05
CA GLN A 79 -12.27 -18.18 -5.92
C GLN A 79 -11.99 -18.42 -7.41
N ALA A 80 -10.72 -18.41 -7.82
CA ALA A 80 -10.31 -18.70 -9.19
C ALA A 80 -10.62 -20.15 -9.58
N LEU A 81 -10.32 -21.12 -8.71
CA LEU A 81 -10.67 -22.53 -8.92
C LEU A 81 -12.18 -22.72 -9.03
N ALA A 82 -12.96 -22.09 -8.14
CA ALA A 82 -14.42 -22.16 -8.19
C ALA A 82 -14.99 -21.55 -9.48
N ALA A 83 -14.40 -20.46 -9.97
CA ALA A 83 -14.79 -19.83 -11.24
C ALA A 83 -14.48 -20.73 -12.45
N VAL A 84 -13.30 -21.34 -12.48
CA VAL A 84 -12.90 -22.28 -13.53
C VAL A 84 -13.77 -23.54 -13.52
N ALA A 85 -14.02 -24.12 -12.33
CA ALA A 85 -14.90 -25.29 -12.19
C ALA A 85 -16.31 -25.02 -12.73
N ARG A 86 -16.91 -23.87 -12.39
CA ARG A 86 -18.22 -23.45 -12.92
C ARG A 86 -18.23 -23.23 -14.42
N ALA A 87 -17.11 -22.78 -15.00
CA ALA A 87 -17.00 -22.58 -16.45
C ALA A 87 -16.92 -23.92 -17.19
N ILE A 88 -16.28 -24.92 -16.59
CA ILE A 88 -16.17 -26.28 -17.14
C ILE A 88 -17.51 -27.02 -17.01
N GLU A 89 -18.24 -26.90 -15.90
CA GLU A 89 -19.55 -27.55 -15.71
C GLU A 89 -20.68 -27.00 -16.59
N LYS A 90 -20.50 -25.81 -17.16
CA LYS A 90 -21.47 -25.18 -18.07
C LYS A 90 -21.18 -25.45 -19.55
N ALA A 91 -20.10 -26.15 -19.86
CA ALA A 91 -19.74 -26.59 -21.22
C ALA A 91 -20.23 -28.03 -21.46
#